data_AF-R7C7N2-F1
#
_entry.id   AF-R7C7N2-F1
#
_cell.length_a   1.000
_cell.length_b   1.000
_cell.length_c   1.000
_cell.angle_alpha   90.00
_cell.angle_beta   90.00
_cell.angle_gamma   90.00
#
_symmetry.space_group_name_H-M   'P 1'
#
loop_
_entity.id
_entity.type
_entity.pdbx_description
1 polymer ?
#
loop_
_entity_poly.entity_id
_entity_poly.type
_entity_poly.pdbx_seq_one_letter_code
_entity_poly.pdbx_strand_id
1 'polypeptide(L)'
;MEYKSLLETTQNTRDLGGYETCYGRKTKSFSVLRSDRQGYASDRDKKFLVNHDITTVIDMRTEEDVKKKPSSLTNVKGMTYYNFPVYEGSKVPNSVEEVPFSFLKIAEEPNMKAIFECIANAPQGVIFNCSAGKDRSGVVSAVLLLFAGVKDEDIIENYVVTKYYIKQRLEYIKQNSDIDMAIVTPNKYFMEMFLKMFREKYGDVSNYFQSIGMDRECMDRLKEKFV
;
A
#
# COMPACT_ATOMS: atom_id res chain seq x y z
N MET A 1 -9.69 -20.79 -4.84
CA MET A 1 -8.30 -20.35 -4.63
C MET A 1 -8.23 -19.75 -3.24
N GLU A 2 -7.36 -20.25 -2.37
CA GLU A 2 -7.19 -19.72 -1.00
C GLU A 2 -6.23 -18.53 -1.05
N TYR A 3 -6.69 -17.35 -0.64
CA TYR A 3 -5.85 -16.15 -0.60
C TYR A 3 -5.02 -16.18 0.68
N LYS A 4 -3.72 -16.44 0.54
CA LYS A 4 -2.79 -16.57 1.66
C LYS A 4 -1.75 -15.46 1.64
N SER A 5 -1.55 -14.81 2.79
CA SER A 5 -0.52 -13.80 2.95
C SER A 5 0.88 -14.41 2.86
N LEU A 6 1.85 -13.63 2.36
CA LEU A 6 3.27 -14.03 2.33
C LEU A 6 3.87 -14.20 3.73
N LEU A 7 3.40 -13.42 4.71
CA LEU A 7 3.82 -13.53 6.11
C LEU A 7 2.71 -14.24 6.90
N GLU A 8 3.08 -15.15 7.80
CA GLU A 8 2.13 -15.99 8.53
C GLU A 8 1.39 -15.23 9.64
N THR A 9 1.96 -14.11 10.09
CA THR A 9 1.38 -13.28 11.17
C THR A 9 0.65 -12.03 10.69
N THR A 10 0.50 -11.88 9.38
CA THR A 10 -0.28 -10.80 8.75
C THR A 10 -1.40 -11.38 7.91
N GLN A 11 -2.40 -10.55 7.59
CA GLN A 11 -3.53 -10.99 6.77
C GLN A 11 -3.35 -10.66 5.29
N ASN A 12 -2.64 -9.58 4.94
CA ASN A 12 -2.65 -8.97 3.60
C ASN A 12 -1.25 -8.54 3.13
N THR A 13 -0.18 -9.22 3.54
CA THR A 13 1.14 -9.07 2.91
C THR A 13 1.19 -9.74 1.54
N ARG A 14 1.53 -8.99 0.50
CA ARG A 14 1.62 -9.45 -0.90
C ARG A 14 2.70 -8.70 -1.67
N ASP A 15 3.24 -9.35 -2.70
CA ASP A 15 4.19 -8.76 -3.63
C ASP A 15 3.48 -7.88 -4.67
N LEU A 16 4.08 -6.75 -5.00
CA LEU A 16 3.69 -5.91 -6.14
C LEU A 16 4.51 -6.23 -7.41
N GLY A 17 5.35 -7.26 -7.37
CA GLY A 17 6.03 -7.85 -8.51
C GLY A 17 5.14 -8.73 -9.41
N GLY A 18 5.59 -8.94 -10.65
CA GLY A 18 4.97 -9.86 -11.61
C GLY A 18 3.86 -9.28 -12.49
N TYR A 19 3.50 -8.01 -12.32
CA TYR A 19 2.48 -7.35 -13.14
C TYR A 19 3.03 -6.96 -14.51
N GLU A 20 2.29 -7.27 -15.57
CA GLU A 20 2.63 -6.85 -16.93
C GLU A 20 2.50 -5.34 -17.09
N THR A 21 3.52 -4.71 -17.68
CA THR A 21 3.50 -3.27 -17.99
C THR A 21 3.25 -3.05 -19.48
N CYS A 22 2.75 -1.87 -19.84
CA CYS A 22 2.61 -1.44 -21.24
C CYS A 22 3.94 -1.32 -21.99
N TYR A 23 5.09 -1.43 -21.30
CA TYR A 23 6.43 -1.38 -21.86
C TYR A 23 7.04 -2.78 -22.13
N GLY A 24 6.25 -3.85 -22.00
CA GLY A 24 6.71 -5.23 -22.25
C GLY A 24 7.65 -5.79 -21.18
N ARG A 25 7.71 -5.15 -20.01
CA ARG A 25 8.41 -5.65 -18.81
C ARG A 25 7.42 -5.98 -17.70
N LYS A 26 7.87 -6.73 -16.70
CA LYS A 26 7.10 -6.98 -15.47
C LYS A 26 7.63 -6.15 -14.31
N THR A 27 6.77 -5.81 -13.37
CA THR A 27 7.23 -5.27 -12.08
C THR A 27 8.13 -6.29 -11.37
N LYS A 28 9.19 -5.81 -10.72
CA LYS A 28 10.24 -6.63 -10.08
C LYS A 28 9.70 -7.36 -8.85
N SER A 29 9.83 -8.68 -8.83
CA SER A 29 9.52 -9.51 -7.66
C SER A 29 10.36 -9.11 -6.46
N PHE A 30 9.74 -9.13 -5.27
CA PHE A 30 10.37 -8.77 -3.99
C PHE A 30 11.05 -7.40 -3.96
N SER A 31 10.68 -6.49 -4.86
CA SER A 31 11.14 -5.09 -4.77
C SER A 31 10.28 -4.29 -3.80
N VAL A 32 8.95 -4.46 -3.90
CA VAL A 32 7.98 -3.73 -3.08
C VAL A 32 6.85 -4.66 -2.65
N LEU A 33 6.74 -4.88 -1.34
CA LEU A 33 5.64 -5.59 -0.70
C LEU A 33 4.65 -4.58 -0.08
N ARG A 34 3.36 -4.83 -0.26
CA ARG A 34 2.29 -4.17 0.51
C ARG A 34 1.85 -5.05 1.66
N SER A 35 1.37 -4.48 2.77
CA SER A 35 0.94 -5.26 3.94
C SER A 35 -0.07 -4.54 4.85
N ASP A 36 -0.74 -5.28 5.72
CA ASP A 36 -1.28 -4.81 7.00
C ASP A 36 -0.19 -4.78 8.09
N ARG A 37 -0.51 -4.29 9.29
CA ARG A 37 0.44 -4.08 10.39
C ARG A 37 1.12 -5.38 10.86
N GLN A 38 2.46 -5.38 10.96
CA GLN A 38 3.25 -6.48 11.53
C GLN A 38 3.37 -6.38 13.05
N GLY A 39 2.26 -6.63 13.76
CA GLY A 39 2.20 -6.50 15.22
C GLY A 39 3.00 -7.53 16.00
N TYR A 40 3.16 -8.74 15.45
CA TYR A 40 3.77 -9.89 16.12
C TYR A 40 4.48 -10.80 15.11
N ALA A 41 5.25 -10.21 14.19
CA ALA A 41 6.04 -10.93 13.19
C ALA A 41 6.80 -12.09 13.84
N SER A 42 6.53 -13.30 13.35
CA SER A 42 7.23 -14.49 13.82
C SER A 42 8.68 -14.47 13.36
N ASP A 43 9.51 -15.34 13.93
CA ASP A 43 10.89 -15.47 13.46
C ASP A 43 10.96 -16.04 12.04
N ARG A 44 9.93 -16.80 11.61
CA ARG A 44 9.81 -17.24 10.22
C ARG A 44 9.52 -16.05 9.30
N ASP A 45 8.63 -15.14 9.69
CA ASP A 45 8.33 -13.94 8.90
C ASP A 45 9.54 -13.01 8.79
N LYS A 46 10.24 -12.77 9.90
CA LYS A 46 11.48 -11.98 9.88
C LYS A 46 12.55 -12.61 8.98
N LYS A 47 12.75 -13.93 9.08
CA LYS A 47 13.68 -14.66 8.20
C LYS A 47 13.23 -14.61 6.75
N PHE A 48 11.93 -14.71 6.47
CA PHE A 48 11.38 -14.58 5.12
C PHE A 48 11.73 -13.22 4.53
N LEU A 49 11.51 -12.14 5.27
CA LEU A 49 11.83 -10.78 4.80
C LEU A 49 13.32 -10.63 4.52
N VAL A 50 14.19 -11.04 5.46
CA VAL A 50 15.65 -10.96 5.29
C VAL A 50 16.14 -11.82 4.12
N ASN A 51 15.62 -13.04 3.95
CA ASN A 51 16.03 -13.94 2.86
C ASN A 51 15.57 -13.48 1.47
N HIS A 52 14.60 -12.57 1.39
CA HIS A 52 14.17 -11.94 0.14
C HIS A 52 14.64 -10.49 0.05
N ASP A 53 15.63 -10.11 0.85
CA ASP A 53 16.22 -8.78 0.86
C ASP A 53 15.21 -7.65 1.11
N ILE A 54 14.12 -7.93 1.82
CA ILE A 54 13.15 -6.92 2.26
C ILE A 54 13.65 -6.31 3.57
N THR A 55 14.43 -5.24 3.48
CA THR A 55 15.10 -4.64 4.64
C THR A 55 14.53 -3.28 5.06
N THR A 56 13.69 -2.65 4.23
CA THR A 56 13.10 -1.35 4.58
C THR A 56 11.62 -1.50 4.91
N VAL A 57 11.20 -0.99 6.07
CA VAL A 57 9.79 -0.98 6.51
C VAL A 57 9.27 0.45 6.50
N ILE A 58 8.14 0.67 5.84
CA ILE A 58 7.43 1.96 5.84
C ILE A 58 6.06 1.78 6.51
N ASP A 59 5.90 2.35 7.69
CA ASP A 59 4.62 2.36 8.40
C ASP A 59 3.90 3.71 8.20
N MET A 60 2.76 3.69 7.52
CA MET A 60 1.95 4.87 7.23
C MET A 60 0.90 5.19 8.29
N ARG A 61 0.88 4.45 9.40
CA ARG A 61 -0.04 4.70 10.51
C ARG A 61 0.36 5.96 11.25
N THR A 62 -0.62 6.56 11.94
CA THR A 62 -0.35 7.72 12.79
C THR A 62 0.57 7.33 13.94
N GLU A 63 1.25 8.31 14.51
CA GLU A 63 2.12 8.14 15.67
C GLU A 63 1.35 7.56 16.86
N GLU A 64 0.08 7.93 17.01
CA GLU A 64 -0.81 7.38 18.03
C GLU A 64 -1.08 5.89 17.80
N ASP A 65 -1.38 5.48 16.57
CA ASP A 65 -1.57 4.08 16.18
C ASP A 65 -0.29 3.26 16.41
N VAL A 66 0.87 3.81 16.07
CA VAL A 66 2.17 3.15 16.26
C VAL A 66 2.49 3.02 17.76
N LYS A 67 2.25 4.06 18.57
CA LYS A 67 2.46 4.01 20.03
C LYS A 67 1.54 2.99 20.70
N LYS A 68 0.26 2.98 20.36
CA LYS A 68 -0.74 2.03 20.93
C LYS A 68 -0.49 0.59 20.48
N LYS A 69 -0.06 0.42 19.23
CA LYS A 69 0.07 -0.87 18.55
C LYS A 69 1.40 -0.89 17.78
N PRO A 70 2.55 -1.05 18.46
CA PRO A 70 3.86 -1.00 17.82
C PRO A 70 4.05 -2.12 16.79
N SER A 71 4.92 -1.87 15.81
CA SER A 71 5.39 -2.90 14.89
C SER A 71 6.53 -3.69 15.53
N SER A 72 6.44 -5.00 15.42
CA SER A 72 7.49 -5.94 15.84
C SER A 72 8.74 -5.90 14.94
N LEU A 73 8.69 -5.18 13.81
CA LEU A 73 9.81 -5.01 12.88
C LEU A 73 10.72 -3.81 13.21
N THR A 74 10.39 -3.01 14.23
CA THR A 74 11.13 -1.78 14.59
C THR A 74 12.58 -2.01 15.01
N ASN A 75 12.90 -3.16 15.61
CA ASN A 75 14.22 -3.47 16.17
C ASN A 75 14.82 -4.77 15.60
N VAL A 76 14.52 -5.10 14.34
CA VAL A 76 15.07 -6.28 13.68
C VAL A 76 16.41 -5.94 13.06
N LYS A 77 17.47 -6.67 13.43
CA LYS A 77 18.82 -6.45 12.90
C LYS A 77 18.81 -6.57 11.37
N GLY A 78 19.39 -5.58 10.70
CA GLY A 78 19.45 -5.53 9.23
C GLY A 78 18.19 -4.96 8.58
N MET A 79 17.19 -4.55 9.37
CA MET A 79 16.04 -3.81 8.87
C MET A 79 16.09 -2.35 9.33
N THR A 80 15.61 -1.45 8.47
CA THR A 80 15.42 -0.04 8.76
C THR A 80 13.93 0.26 8.76
N TYR A 81 13.44 0.89 9.83
CA TYR A 81 12.03 1.23 10.01
C TYR A 81 11.81 2.73 9.91
N TYR A 82 10.87 3.14 9.05
CA TYR A 82 10.42 4.51 8.90
C TYR A 82 8.92 4.61 9.20
N ASN A 83 8.53 5.65 9.94
CA ASN A 83 7.12 6.02 10.10
C ASN A 83 6.87 7.32 9.33
N PHE A 84 6.00 7.25 8.32
CA PHE A 84 5.53 8.39 7.53
C PHE A 84 4.01 8.49 7.68
N PRO A 85 3.50 9.15 8.72
CA PRO A 85 2.07 9.21 9.02
C PRO A 85 1.25 9.73 7.84
N VAL A 86 0.21 8.98 7.47
CA VAL A 86 -0.81 9.42 6.51
C VAL A 86 -2.13 9.48 7.27
N TYR A 87 -2.63 10.70 7.49
CA TYR A 87 -3.77 10.96 8.37
C TYR A 87 -5.09 10.64 7.67
N GLU A 88 -5.24 11.06 6.42
CA GLU A 88 -6.35 10.68 5.55
C GLU A 88 -6.45 9.15 5.41
N GLY A 89 -7.68 8.63 5.37
CA GLY A 89 -7.94 7.19 5.38
C GLY A 89 -7.68 6.49 6.74
N SER A 90 -7.51 7.24 7.83
CA SER A 90 -7.47 6.68 9.20
C SER A 90 -8.86 6.53 9.82
N LYS A 91 -9.87 7.22 9.29
CA LYS A 91 -11.27 7.11 9.70
C LYS A 91 -12.10 6.42 8.62
N VAL A 92 -13.22 5.81 9.02
CA VAL A 92 -14.19 5.25 8.09
C VAL A 92 -14.97 6.42 7.45
N PRO A 93 -15.06 6.50 6.11
CA PRO A 93 -15.89 7.51 5.43
C PRO A 93 -17.37 7.41 5.82
N ASN A 94 -18.14 8.48 5.63
CA ASN A 94 -19.56 8.51 6.04
C ASN A 94 -20.47 7.78 5.06
N SER A 95 -20.04 7.61 3.80
CA SER A 95 -20.79 6.90 2.77
C SER A 95 -19.88 6.17 1.78
N VAL A 96 -20.48 5.31 0.97
CA VAL A 96 -19.82 4.58 -0.13
C VAL A 96 -19.23 5.56 -1.15
N GLU A 97 -19.95 6.64 -1.45
CA GLU A 97 -19.57 7.69 -2.40
C GLU A 97 -18.39 8.52 -1.91
N GLU A 98 -18.18 8.65 -0.59
CA GLU A 98 -17.03 9.36 -0.02
C GLU A 98 -15.71 8.58 -0.10
N VAL A 99 -15.75 7.25 -0.26
CA VAL A 99 -14.54 6.40 -0.24
C VAL A 99 -13.55 6.79 -1.34
N PRO A 100 -13.93 6.96 -2.63
CA PRO A 100 -13.00 7.41 -3.67
C PRO A 100 -12.38 8.79 -3.39
N PHE A 101 -13.16 9.74 -2.84
CA PHE A 101 -12.62 11.06 -2.46
C PHE A 101 -11.59 10.93 -1.35
N SER A 102 -11.82 10.04 -0.39
CA SER A 102 -10.81 9.73 0.64
C SER A 102 -9.52 9.18 0.01
N PHE A 103 -9.59 8.37 -1.05
CA PHE A 103 -8.39 7.87 -1.74
C PHE A 103 -7.60 8.99 -2.44
N LEU A 104 -8.30 9.96 -3.04
CA LEU A 104 -7.65 11.13 -3.61
C LEU A 104 -6.98 11.98 -2.53
N LYS A 105 -7.65 12.20 -1.39
CA LYS A 105 -7.05 12.89 -0.23
C LYS A 105 -5.82 12.17 0.34
N ILE A 106 -5.86 10.83 0.40
CA ILE A 106 -4.68 10.03 0.76
C ILE A 106 -3.52 10.29 -0.20
N ALA A 107 -3.78 10.36 -1.51
CA ALA A 107 -2.73 10.65 -2.50
C ALA A 107 -2.16 12.07 -2.34
N GLU A 108 -2.92 13.00 -1.75
CA GLU A 108 -2.53 14.39 -1.53
C GLU A 108 -1.88 14.64 -0.17
N GLU A 109 -1.73 13.60 0.66
CA GLU A 109 -1.14 13.73 1.99
C GLU A 109 0.33 14.19 1.92
N PRO A 110 0.76 15.09 2.84
CA PRO A 110 2.10 15.68 2.79
C PRO A 110 3.26 14.67 2.79
N ASN A 111 3.05 13.51 3.44
CA ASN A 111 4.08 12.47 3.55
C ASN A 111 4.17 11.55 2.32
N MET A 112 3.29 11.69 1.32
CA MET A 112 3.33 10.84 0.11
C MET A 112 4.66 10.96 -0.63
N LYS A 113 5.23 12.17 -0.73
CA LYS A 113 6.55 12.38 -1.31
C LYS A 113 7.62 11.54 -0.58
N ALA A 114 7.70 11.67 0.74
CA ALA A 114 8.67 10.95 1.55
C ALA A 114 8.53 9.42 1.45
N ILE A 115 7.30 8.92 1.30
CA ILE A 115 7.03 7.49 1.10
C ILE A 115 7.64 7.01 -0.24
N PHE A 116 7.36 7.71 -1.34
CA PHE A 116 7.90 7.32 -2.65
C PHE A 116 9.42 7.52 -2.75
N GLU A 117 9.97 8.58 -2.16
CA GLU A 117 11.41 8.79 -2.05
C GLU A 117 12.08 7.69 -1.23
N CYS A 118 11.48 7.25 -0.14
CA CYS A 118 11.98 6.14 0.66
C CYS A 118 11.99 4.84 -0.14
N ILE A 119 10.94 4.58 -0.93
CA ILE A 119 10.89 3.40 -1.82
C ILE A 119 12.00 3.48 -2.88
N ALA A 120 12.14 4.62 -3.55
CA ALA A 120 13.11 4.84 -4.62
C ALA A 120 14.56 4.68 -4.14
N ASN A 121 14.86 5.16 -2.94
CA ASN A 121 16.21 5.19 -2.39
C ASN A 121 16.54 3.99 -1.49
N ALA A 122 15.59 3.09 -1.24
CA ALA A 122 15.83 1.92 -0.41
C ALA A 122 16.90 1.01 -1.07
N PRO A 123 17.97 0.63 -0.36
CA PRO A 123 19.06 -0.17 -0.96
C PRO A 123 18.59 -1.55 -1.40
N GLN A 124 17.66 -2.14 -0.65
CA GLN A 124 17.03 -3.42 -0.95
C GLN A 124 15.50 -3.32 -0.90
N GLY A 125 14.77 -4.42 -0.99
CA GLY A 125 13.32 -4.44 -1.05
C GLY A 125 12.62 -3.75 0.13
N VAL A 126 11.41 -3.28 -0.12
CA VAL A 126 10.61 -2.49 0.82
C VAL A 126 9.32 -3.22 1.15
N ILE A 127 8.89 -3.17 2.41
CA ILE A 127 7.53 -3.49 2.81
C ILE A 127 6.86 -2.24 3.38
N PHE A 128 5.70 -1.88 2.85
CA PHE A 128 4.91 -0.77 3.38
C PHE A 128 3.55 -1.23 3.91
N ASN A 129 3.08 -0.58 4.98
CA ASN A 129 1.82 -0.94 5.61
C ASN A 129 1.01 0.27 6.09
N CYS A 130 -0.28 0.02 6.29
CA CYS A 130 -1.12 0.82 7.19
C CYS A 130 -1.71 -0.11 8.25
N SER A 131 -2.91 0.17 8.78
CA SER A 131 -3.55 -0.69 9.78
C SER A 131 -4.05 -2.01 9.18
N ALA A 132 -4.89 -1.95 8.14
CA ALA A 132 -5.49 -3.13 7.51
C ALA A 132 -4.84 -3.48 6.16
N GLY A 133 -3.87 -2.70 5.70
CA GLY A 133 -3.29 -2.86 4.37
C GLY A 133 -4.29 -2.67 3.23
N LYS A 134 -5.38 -1.90 3.44
CA LYS A 134 -6.48 -1.70 2.48
C LYS A 134 -6.39 -0.35 1.75
N ASP A 135 -6.69 0.75 2.45
CA ASP A 135 -6.92 2.06 1.81
C ASP A 135 -5.60 2.80 1.53
N ARG A 136 -4.87 3.25 2.56
CA ARG A 136 -3.55 3.91 2.39
C ARG A 136 -2.56 3.06 1.59
N SER A 137 -2.41 1.78 1.95
CA SER A 137 -1.61 0.82 1.17
C SER A 137 -2.16 0.59 -0.23
N GLY A 138 -3.48 0.66 -0.42
CA GLY A 138 -4.12 0.53 -1.73
C GLY A 138 -3.79 1.69 -2.65
N VAL A 139 -3.84 2.92 -2.14
CA VAL A 139 -3.50 4.13 -2.89
C VAL A 139 -2.03 4.13 -3.30
N VAL A 140 -1.10 3.85 -2.37
CA VAL A 140 0.33 3.73 -2.72
C VAL A 140 0.56 2.65 -3.76
N SER A 141 -0.09 1.47 -3.62
CA SER A 141 0.02 0.39 -4.61
C SER A 141 -0.50 0.82 -5.98
N ALA A 142 -1.65 1.48 -6.03
CA ALA A 142 -2.27 1.93 -7.28
C ALA A 142 -1.37 2.96 -8.00
N VAL A 143 -0.82 3.94 -7.28
CA VAL A 143 0.09 4.93 -7.85
C VAL A 143 1.37 4.28 -8.40
N LEU A 144 1.99 3.33 -7.67
CA LEU A 144 3.16 2.60 -8.14
C LEU A 144 2.88 1.79 -9.42
N LEU A 145 1.76 1.06 -9.44
CA LEU A 145 1.36 0.22 -10.57
C LEU A 145 0.99 1.08 -11.79
N LEU A 146 0.29 2.21 -11.58
CA LEU A 146 0.03 3.19 -12.64
C LEU A 146 1.35 3.73 -13.21
N PHE A 147 2.31 4.11 -12.34
CA PHE A 147 3.62 4.61 -12.77
C PHE A 147 4.43 3.55 -13.52
N ALA A 148 4.27 2.28 -13.16
CA ALA A 148 4.86 1.16 -13.86
C ALA A 148 4.24 0.96 -15.26
N GLY A 149 3.03 1.46 -15.52
CA GLY A 149 2.29 1.25 -16.76
C GLY A 149 1.47 -0.04 -16.73
N VAL A 150 1.09 -0.52 -15.54
CA VAL A 150 0.20 -1.67 -15.36
C VAL A 150 -1.24 -1.28 -15.72
N LYS A 151 -2.00 -2.23 -16.27
CA LYS A 151 -3.38 -2.00 -16.70
C LYS A 151 -4.32 -1.77 -15.52
N ASP A 152 -5.38 -1.01 -15.76
CA ASP A 152 -6.37 -0.67 -14.73
C ASP A 152 -7.04 -1.91 -14.15
N GLU A 153 -7.33 -2.91 -14.97
CA GLU A 153 -7.95 -4.15 -14.52
C GLU A 153 -7.11 -4.84 -13.44
N ASP A 154 -5.80 -4.86 -13.62
CA ASP A 154 -4.86 -5.47 -12.67
C ASP A 154 -4.71 -4.65 -11.39
N ILE A 155 -4.75 -3.32 -11.50
CA ILE A 155 -4.70 -2.40 -10.34
C ILE A 155 -5.96 -2.53 -9.50
N ILE A 156 -7.12 -2.56 -10.18
CA ILE A 156 -8.42 -2.76 -9.55
C ILE A 156 -8.47 -4.13 -8.89
N GLU A 157 -8.06 -5.19 -9.56
CA GLU A 157 -8.06 -6.54 -8.99
C GLU A 157 -7.12 -6.62 -7.78
N ASN A 158 -5.90 -6.04 -7.87
CA ASN A 158 -5.01 -5.92 -6.72
C ASN A 158 -5.71 -5.28 -5.52
N TYR A 159 -6.48 -4.22 -5.71
CA TYR A 159 -7.25 -3.63 -4.62
C TYR A 159 -8.37 -4.56 -4.12
N VAL A 160 -9.21 -5.06 -5.02
CA VAL A 160 -10.43 -5.82 -4.70
C VAL A 160 -10.13 -7.12 -3.96
N VAL A 161 -9.08 -7.86 -4.34
CA VAL A 161 -8.74 -9.13 -3.67
C VAL A 161 -8.44 -8.96 -2.19
N THR A 162 -8.13 -7.74 -1.72
CA THR A 162 -7.98 -7.43 -0.30
C THR A 162 -9.13 -7.98 0.54
N LYS A 163 -10.38 -7.98 0.04
CA LYS A 163 -11.55 -8.45 0.80
C LYS A 163 -11.45 -9.92 1.20
N TYR A 164 -10.74 -10.73 0.42
CA TYR A 164 -10.51 -12.14 0.73
C TYR A 164 -9.37 -12.32 1.74
N TYR A 165 -8.31 -11.51 1.64
CA TYR A 165 -7.21 -11.50 2.60
C TYR A 165 -7.64 -11.05 3.99
N ILE A 166 -8.47 -10.00 4.08
CA ILE A 166 -8.95 -9.44 5.36
C ILE A 166 -10.31 -9.98 5.79
N LYS A 167 -10.70 -11.17 5.32
CA LYS A 167 -12.05 -11.73 5.56
C LYS A 167 -12.40 -11.79 7.04
N GLN A 168 -11.49 -12.28 7.88
CA GLN A 168 -11.69 -12.37 9.33
C GLN A 168 -11.91 -10.98 9.96
N ARG A 169 -11.17 -9.97 9.48
CA ARG A 169 -11.37 -8.57 9.91
C ARG A 169 -12.75 -8.04 9.52
N LEU A 170 -13.22 -8.32 8.31
CA LEU A 170 -14.56 -7.91 7.86
C LEU A 170 -15.66 -8.62 8.66
N GLU A 171 -15.51 -9.91 8.95
CA GLU A 171 -16.42 -10.67 9.82
C GLU A 171 -16.46 -10.08 11.23
N TYR A 172 -15.31 -9.72 11.80
CA TYR A 172 -15.23 -9.05 13.10
C TYR A 172 -15.96 -7.70 13.11
N ILE A 173 -15.74 -6.85 12.10
CA ILE A 173 -16.42 -5.54 11.97
C ILE A 173 -17.94 -5.74 11.88
N LYS A 174 -18.40 -6.66 11.05
CA LYS A 174 -19.82 -6.99 10.88
C LYS A 174 -20.50 -7.43 12.17
N GLN A 175 -19.77 -8.12 13.05
CA GLN A 175 -20.31 -8.65 14.31
C GLN A 175 -20.21 -7.66 15.49
N ASN A 176 -19.28 -6.70 15.44
CA ASN A 176 -18.91 -5.88 16.60
C ASN A 176 -19.05 -4.36 16.35
N SER A 177 -19.69 -3.95 15.26
CA SER A 177 -19.94 -2.54 14.97
C SER A 177 -21.15 -2.37 14.05
N ASP A 178 -21.75 -1.17 14.07
CA ASP A 178 -22.84 -0.77 13.19
C ASP A 178 -22.35 -0.15 11.87
N ILE A 179 -21.06 -0.33 11.54
CA ILE A 179 -20.48 0.21 10.31
C ILE A 179 -21.12 -0.48 9.11
N ASP A 180 -21.56 0.31 8.13
CA ASP A 180 -22.02 -0.22 6.85
C ASP A 180 -20.89 -0.98 6.16
N MET A 181 -21.10 -2.29 5.98
CA MET A 181 -20.13 -3.18 5.34
C MET A 181 -19.85 -2.80 3.89
N ALA A 182 -20.76 -2.07 3.22
CA ALA A 182 -20.52 -1.55 1.88
C ALA A 182 -19.37 -0.53 1.84
N ILE A 183 -19.13 0.20 2.94
CA ILE A 183 -18.07 1.22 3.04
C ILE A 183 -16.69 0.56 3.26
N VAL A 184 -16.64 -0.47 4.11
CA VAL A 184 -15.36 -1.07 4.53
C VAL A 184 -14.90 -2.23 3.66
N THR A 185 -15.81 -2.88 2.93
CA THR A 185 -15.48 -4.00 2.03
C THR A 185 -14.86 -3.46 0.74
N PRO A 186 -13.64 -3.89 0.35
CA PRO A 186 -13.05 -3.51 -0.93
C PRO A 186 -13.99 -3.75 -2.12
N ASN A 187 -14.23 -2.68 -2.88
CA ASN A 187 -15.14 -2.66 -4.03
C ASN A 187 -14.41 -2.11 -5.27
N LYS A 188 -14.69 -2.70 -6.44
CA LYS A 188 -14.17 -2.26 -7.74
C LYS A 188 -14.48 -0.79 -8.02
N TYR A 189 -15.70 -0.35 -7.67
CA TYR A 189 -16.14 1.04 -7.78
C TYR A 189 -15.16 2.02 -7.12
N PHE A 190 -14.62 1.69 -5.94
CA PHE A 190 -13.72 2.58 -5.22
C PHE A 190 -12.43 2.85 -5.99
N MET A 191 -11.81 1.79 -6.51
CA MET A 191 -10.56 1.92 -7.24
C MET A 191 -10.81 2.51 -8.64
N GLU A 192 -11.87 2.11 -9.34
CA GLU A 192 -12.24 2.71 -10.63
C GLU A 192 -12.43 4.23 -10.51
N MET A 193 -13.15 4.67 -9.48
CA MET A 193 -13.44 6.09 -9.29
C MET A 193 -12.21 6.86 -8.87
N PHE A 194 -11.37 6.29 -8.00
CA PHE A 194 -10.08 6.87 -7.69
C PHE A 194 -9.21 7.03 -8.95
N LEU A 195 -9.06 5.99 -9.76
CA LEU A 195 -8.26 6.03 -10.99
C LEU A 195 -8.79 7.08 -11.98
N LYS A 196 -10.11 7.20 -12.12
CA LYS A 196 -10.74 8.24 -12.94
C LYS A 196 -10.43 9.64 -12.41
N MET A 197 -10.72 9.91 -11.14
CA MET A 197 -10.49 11.22 -10.51
C MET A 197 -9.01 11.61 -10.50
N PHE A 198 -8.13 10.65 -10.27
CA PHE A 198 -6.69 10.84 -10.28
C PHE A 198 -6.22 11.30 -11.68
N ARG A 199 -6.68 10.66 -12.74
CA ARG A 199 -6.36 11.08 -14.13
C ARG A 199 -7.02 12.39 -14.53
N GLU A 200 -8.26 12.64 -14.09
CA GLU A 200 -8.92 13.94 -14.32
C GLU A 200 -8.14 15.09 -13.68
N LYS A 201 -7.57 14.86 -12.50
CA LYS A 201 -6.81 15.88 -11.77
C LYS A 201 -5.37 16.06 -12.27
N TYR A 202 -4.65 14.96 -12.52
CA TYR A 202 -3.21 15.01 -12.79
C TYR A 202 -2.84 14.69 -14.23
N GLY A 203 -3.74 14.09 -15.01
CA GLY A 203 -3.46 13.54 -16.34
C GLY A 203 -2.69 12.21 -16.25
N ASP A 204 -1.48 12.25 -15.70
CA ASP A 204 -0.63 11.08 -15.49
C ASP A 204 0.10 11.10 -14.13
N VAL A 205 0.80 10.01 -13.83
CA VAL A 205 1.50 9.86 -12.55
C VAL A 205 2.75 10.74 -12.45
N SER A 206 3.37 11.10 -13.58
CA SER A 206 4.55 11.99 -13.57
C SER A 206 4.15 13.39 -13.12
N ASN A 207 3.01 13.89 -13.62
CA ASN A 207 2.44 15.17 -13.18
C ASN A 207 2.01 15.12 -11.71
N TYR A 208 1.45 14.00 -11.25
CA TYR A 208 1.18 13.79 -9.82
C TYR A 208 2.46 13.88 -8.98
N PHE A 209 3.52 13.16 -9.36
CA PHE A 209 4.79 13.19 -8.66
C PHE A 209 5.42 14.58 -8.64
N GLN A 210 5.35 15.32 -9.74
CA GLN A 210 5.77 16.73 -9.77
C GLN A 210 4.93 17.60 -8.83
N SER A 211 3.60 17.37 -8.79
CA SER A 211 2.69 18.14 -7.94
C SER A 211 2.96 17.97 -6.44
N ILE A 212 3.46 16.81 -6.03
CA ILE A 212 3.90 16.55 -4.64
C ILE A 212 5.38 16.89 -4.42
N GLY A 213 6.07 17.46 -5.43
CA GLY A 213 7.44 17.95 -5.35
C GLY A 213 8.53 16.89 -5.51
N MET A 214 8.24 15.78 -6.18
CA MET A 214 9.23 14.74 -6.52
C MET A 214 9.90 15.09 -7.86
N ASP A 215 11.24 15.08 -7.88
CA ASP A 215 12.02 15.40 -9.07
C ASP A 215 12.17 14.21 -10.03
N ARG A 216 12.70 14.50 -11.22
CA ARG A 216 12.88 13.49 -12.28
C ARG A 216 13.88 12.41 -11.91
N GLU A 217 14.96 12.76 -11.22
CA GLU A 217 15.97 11.78 -10.82
C GLU A 217 15.39 10.77 -9.82
N CYS A 218 14.55 11.22 -8.89
CA CYS A 218 13.83 10.34 -7.98
C CYS A 218 12.78 9.49 -8.69
N MET A 219 12.06 10.05 -9.68
CA MET A 219 11.15 9.29 -10.53
C MET A 219 11.88 8.17 -11.29
N ASP A 220 13.06 8.46 -11.84
CA ASP A 220 13.88 7.48 -12.56
C ASP A 220 14.36 6.37 -11.62
N ARG A 221 14.86 6.72 -10.42
CA ARG A 221 15.22 5.73 -9.39
C ARG A 221 14.02 4.89 -8.95
N LEU A 222 12.84 5.49 -8.81
CA LEU A 222 11.62 4.75 -8.46
C LEU A 222 11.23 3.76 -9.58
N LYS A 223 11.36 4.18 -10.84
CA LYS A 223 11.10 3.33 -12.00
C LYS A 223 12.09 2.17 -12.05
N GLU A 224 13.37 2.42 -11.84
CA GLU A 224 14.43 1.40 -11.75
C GLU A 224 14.24 0.47 -10.55
N LYS A 225 13.74 0.98 -9.42
CA LYS A 225 13.41 0.17 -8.26
C LYS A 225 12.34 -0.85 -8.61
N PHE A 226 11.29 -0.41 -9.31
CA PHE A 226 10.04 -1.17 -9.43
C PHE A 226 9.89 -1.97 -10.73
N VAL A 227 10.56 -1.62 -11.82
CA VAL A 227 10.46 -2.24 -13.17
C VAL A 227 11.83 -2.52 -13.80
#